data_AF-A0A561SA93-F1
#
_entry.id   AF-A0A561SA93-F1
#
_cell.length_a   1.000
_cell.length_b   1.000
_cell.length_c   1.000
_cell.angle_alpha   90.00
_cell.angle_beta   90.00
_cell.angle_gamma   90.00
#
_symmetry.space_group_name_H-M   'P 1'
#
loop_
_entity.id
_entity.type
_entity.pdbx_description
1 polymer ?
#
loop_
_entity_poly.entity_id
_entity_poly.type
_entity_poly.pdbx_seq_one_letter_code
_entity_poly.pdbx_strand_id
1 'polypeptide(L)'
;MLLDLSEPLHVSSGPSRPAAPPIATTASTVRSADLLTADTDWTWQELRDYVLRQLTERRIPYATIPAERIAGIFKGFSTRWGTDAAAIARFAYEHCDGQWRDAPVTPLRFCKNSDPYFAAVIAERLAR
;
A
#
# COMPACT_ATOMS: atom_id res chain seq x y z
N MET A 1 -58.20 38.16 -23.98
CA MET A 1 -57.89 36.97 -24.81
C MET A 1 -56.40 37.04 -25.10
N LEU A 2 -55.53 36.33 -24.36
CA LEU A 2 -55.16 34.91 -24.57
C LEU A 2 -54.80 34.69 -26.05
N LEU A 3 -53.56 34.43 -26.46
CA LEU A 3 -52.61 33.38 -26.03
C LEU A 3 -51.19 33.89 -26.38
N ASP A 4 -50.23 34.06 -25.47
CA ASP A 4 -49.38 33.03 -24.82
C ASP A 4 -49.08 31.82 -25.72
N LEU A 5 -47.83 31.73 -26.22
CA LEU A 5 -47.08 30.51 -26.60
C LEU A 5 -45.90 30.90 -27.50
N SER A 6 -44.74 31.16 -26.90
CA SER A 6 -43.46 31.07 -27.61
C SER A 6 -42.35 30.72 -26.62
N GLU A 7 -42.27 29.42 -26.34
CA GLU A 7 -41.07 28.70 -25.92
C GLU A 7 -41.11 27.32 -26.60
N PRO A 8 -40.00 26.55 -26.74
CA PRO A 8 -38.65 26.82 -26.24
C PRO A 8 -37.53 26.58 -27.28
N LEU A 9 -36.34 27.03 -26.89
CA LEU A 9 -35.05 26.77 -27.51
C LEU A 9 -34.71 25.27 -27.53
N HIS A 10 -34.33 24.78 -28.71
CA HIS A 10 -33.74 23.47 -28.92
C HIS A 10 -32.32 23.46 -28.34
N VAL A 11 -32.11 22.82 -27.19
CA VAL A 11 -30.76 22.49 -26.67
C VAL A 11 -30.58 20.98 -26.70
N SER A 12 -29.92 20.50 -27.76
CA SER A 12 -29.47 19.11 -27.86
C SER A 12 -28.23 18.88 -27.00
N SER A 13 -28.35 17.90 -26.11
CA SER A 13 -27.35 16.87 -25.80
C SER A 13 -25.93 17.32 -25.44
N GLY A 14 -25.71 17.58 -24.15
CA GLY A 14 -24.41 17.29 -23.51
C GLY A 14 -24.40 15.85 -22.99
N PRO A 15 -23.29 15.09 -23.11
CA PRO A 15 -23.23 13.74 -22.57
C PRO A 15 -23.27 13.76 -21.04
N SER A 16 -24.27 13.08 -20.47
CA SER A 16 -24.34 12.73 -19.06
C SER A 16 -23.07 12.00 -18.63
N ARG A 17 -22.19 12.70 -17.94
CA ARG A 17 -21.10 12.09 -17.17
C ARG A 17 -21.73 11.34 -15.99
N PRO A 18 -21.60 10.02 -15.86
CA PRO A 18 -22.02 9.36 -14.63
C PRO A 18 -21.14 9.90 -13.49
N ALA A 19 -21.80 10.47 -12.48
CA ALA A 19 -21.17 10.80 -11.21
C ALA A 19 -20.57 9.50 -10.64
N ALA A 20 -19.26 9.53 -10.40
CA ALA A 20 -18.60 8.48 -9.64
C ALA A 20 -19.25 8.40 -8.24
N PRO A 21 -19.46 7.19 -7.68
CA PRO A 21 -19.97 7.06 -6.33
C PRO A 21 -18.98 7.71 -5.34
N PRO A 22 -19.47 8.28 -4.21
CA PRO A 22 -18.58 8.72 -3.16
C PRO A 22 -17.85 7.49 -2.64
N ILE A 23 -16.54 7.42 -2.87
CA ILE A 23 -15.69 6.40 -2.26
C ILE A 23 -15.72 6.71 -0.78
N ALA A 24 -16.50 5.93 -0.04
CA ALA A 24 -16.57 5.98 1.40
C ALA A 24 -15.14 5.78 1.93
N THR A 25 -14.54 6.86 2.43
CA THR A 25 -13.35 6.78 3.27
C THR A 25 -13.81 6.18 4.58
N THR A 26 -13.87 4.86 4.66
CA THR A 26 -13.83 4.17 5.95
C THR A 26 -12.42 4.34 6.48
N ALA A 27 -12.25 5.34 7.34
CA ALA A 27 -11.15 5.37 8.28
C ALA A 27 -11.28 4.14 9.18
N SER A 28 -10.72 3.01 8.72
CA SER A 28 -10.51 1.84 9.56
C SER A 28 -9.42 2.21 10.55
N THR A 29 -9.86 2.55 11.76
CA THR A 29 -9.05 2.39 12.97
C THR A 29 -8.73 0.89 13.06
N VAL A 30 -7.62 0.48 12.45
CA VAL A 30 -7.11 -0.88 12.56
C VAL A 30 -6.66 -1.04 14.01
N ARG A 31 -7.48 -1.73 14.79
CA ARG A 31 -7.15 -2.17 16.14
C ARG A 31 -5.93 -3.10 16.03
N SER A 32 -4.98 -2.94 16.94
CA SER A 32 -3.70 -3.64 17.07
C SER A 32 -3.77 -5.18 17.23
N ALA A 33 -4.90 -5.81 16.90
CA ALA A 33 -5.14 -7.24 17.07
C ALA A 33 -4.98 -8.07 15.78
N ASP A 34 -4.77 -7.46 14.60
CA ASP A 34 -4.60 -8.18 13.33
C ASP A 34 -3.18 -8.72 13.06
N LEU A 35 -2.26 -8.48 13.99
CA LEU A 35 -0.84 -8.87 13.86
C LEU A 35 -0.60 -10.36 14.02
N LEU A 36 -1.61 -11.06 14.55
CA LEU A 36 -1.60 -12.48 14.84
C LEU A 36 -2.47 -13.28 13.86
N THR A 37 -2.94 -12.66 12.77
CA THR A 37 -3.50 -13.41 11.64
C THR A 37 -2.32 -14.09 10.91
N ALA A 38 -1.82 -15.13 11.58
CA ALA A 38 -0.89 -16.12 11.07
C ALA A 38 -1.47 -16.74 9.78
N ASP A 39 -0.55 -17.17 8.91
CA ASP A 39 -0.83 -17.80 7.61
C ASP A 39 -1.42 -16.87 6.54
N THR A 40 -0.65 -15.86 6.14
CA THR A 40 -0.72 -15.47 4.74
C THR A 40 0.66 -15.65 4.12
N ASP A 41 0.84 -16.78 3.43
CA ASP A 41 1.93 -16.99 2.47
C ASP A 41 1.83 -15.94 1.36
N TRP A 42 2.29 -14.72 1.63
CA TRP A 42 2.33 -13.69 0.62
C TRP A 42 3.32 -14.11 -0.47
N THR A 43 2.83 -14.12 -1.69
CA THR A 43 3.69 -14.07 -2.85
C THR A 43 4.54 -12.78 -2.79
N TRP A 44 5.71 -12.81 -3.44
CA TRP A 44 6.57 -11.62 -3.52
C TRP A 44 5.85 -10.42 -4.19
N GLN A 45 4.81 -10.67 -4.99
CA GLN A 45 3.98 -9.65 -5.62
C GLN A 45 3.06 -8.99 -4.60
N GLU A 46 2.37 -9.76 -3.77
CA GLU A 46 1.50 -9.23 -2.70
C GLU A 46 2.31 -8.44 -1.68
N LEU A 47 3.49 -8.94 -1.31
CA LEU A 47 4.42 -8.21 -0.45
C LEU A 47 4.83 -6.87 -1.07
N ARG A 48 5.25 -6.89 -2.35
CA ARG A 48 5.60 -5.66 -3.07
C ARG A 48 4.42 -4.69 -3.08
N ASP A 49 3.25 -5.15 -3.46
CA ASP A 49 2.08 -4.31 -3.66
C ASP A 49 1.59 -3.71 -2.33
N TYR A 50 1.66 -4.47 -1.24
CA TYR A 50 1.44 -3.96 0.12
C TYR A 50 2.42 -2.82 0.45
N VAL A 51 3.72 -3.03 0.24
CA VAL A 51 4.75 -2.02 0.54
C VAL A 51 4.59 -0.77 -0.33
N LEU A 52 4.35 -0.92 -1.63
CA LEU A 52 4.16 0.22 -2.54
C LEU A 52 2.87 1.00 -2.21
N ARG A 53 1.81 0.32 -1.80
CA ARG A 53 0.58 0.95 -1.31
C ARG A 53 0.87 1.78 -0.05
N GLN A 54 1.55 1.22 0.94
CA GLN A 54 1.94 1.94 2.16
C GLN A 54 2.79 3.19 1.87
N LEU A 55 3.74 3.08 0.94
CA LEU A 55 4.55 4.22 0.52
C LEU A 55 3.70 5.32 -0.14
N THR A 56 2.74 4.92 -0.98
CA THR A 56 1.83 5.84 -1.67
C THR A 56 0.92 6.56 -0.68
N GLU A 57 0.29 5.81 0.23
CA GLU A 57 -0.58 6.35 1.29
C GLU A 57 0.17 7.35 2.19
N ARG A 58 1.45 7.05 2.48
CA ARG A 58 2.32 7.88 3.32
C ARG A 58 3.08 8.97 2.54
N ARG A 59 2.84 9.10 1.22
CA ARG A 59 3.51 10.05 0.31
C ARG A 59 5.05 9.97 0.36
N ILE A 60 5.59 8.78 0.61
CA ILE A 60 7.04 8.54 0.65
C ILE A 60 7.53 8.33 -0.80
N PRO A 61 8.53 9.09 -1.28
CA PRO A 61 9.00 8.96 -2.64
C PRO A 61 9.76 7.65 -2.86
N TYR A 62 9.36 6.89 -3.88
CA TYR A 62 10.06 5.66 -4.32
C TYR A 62 10.19 5.54 -5.85
N ALA A 63 9.68 6.51 -6.61
CA ALA A 63 9.62 6.49 -8.07
C ALA A 63 11.00 6.49 -8.77
N THR A 64 12.07 6.80 -8.04
CA THR A 64 13.44 6.75 -8.58
C THR A 64 13.99 5.33 -8.71
N ILE A 65 13.34 4.34 -8.09
CA ILE A 65 13.77 2.94 -8.16
C ILE A 65 13.06 2.28 -9.35
N PRO A 66 13.81 1.73 -10.33
CA PRO A 66 13.19 1.10 -11.49
C PRO A 66 12.37 -0.12 -11.08
N ALA A 67 11.22 -0.34 -11.74
CA ALA A 67 10.25 -1.39 -11.39
C ALA A 67 10.87 -2.80 -11.39
N GLU A 68 11.78 -3.08 -12.32
CA GLU A 68 12.52 -4.35 -12.39
C GLU A 68 13.38 -4.58 -11.14
N ARG A 69 14.02 -3.52 -10.64
CA ARG A 69 14.81 -3.58 -9.41
C ARG A 69 13.91 -3.79 -8.20
N ILE A 70 12.76 -3.13 -8.15
CA ILE A 70 11.76 -3.35 -7.09
C ILE A 70 11.32 -4.82 -7.07
N ALA A 71 10.98 -5.40 -8.24
CA ALA A 71 10.60 -6.80 -8.35
C ALA A 71 11.72 -7.74 -7.88
N GLY A 72 12.97 -7.49 -8.29
CA GLY A 72 14.13 -8.28 -7.86
C GLY A 72 14.38 -8.22 -6.35
N ILE A 73 14.18 -7.06 -5.73
CA ILE A 73 14.30 -6.88 -4.28
C ILE A 73 13.28 -7.75 -3.54
N PHE A 74 11.99 -7.63 -3.87
CA PHE A 74 10.94 -8.35 -3.17
C PHE A 74 10.98 -9.85 -3.45
N LYS A 75 11.29 -10.27 -4.68
CA LYS A 75 11.52 -11.69 -4.99
C LYS A 75 12.64 -12.26 -4.12
N GLY A 76 13.78 -11.57 -4.07
CA GLY A 76 14.91 -11.98 -3.24
C GLY A 76 14.57 -11.98 -1.75
N PHE A 77 13.78 -11.01 -1.28
CA PHE A 77 13.38 -10.91 0.12
C PHE A 77 12.47 -12.08 0.53
N SER A 78 11.42 -12.35 -0.25
CA SER A 78 10.54 -13.51 -0.03
C SER A 78 11.30 -14.84 -0.07
N THR A 79 12.31 -14.99 -0.93
CA THR A 79 13.16 -16.20 -0.94
C THR A 79 13.98 -16.37 0.35
N ARG A 80 14.39 -15.28 1.00
CA ARG A 80 15.24 -15.34 2.21
C ARG A 80 14.44 -15.50 3.49
N TRP A 81 13.27 -14.87 3.56
CA TRP A 81 12.44 -14.80 4.78
C TRP A 81 11.20 -15.68 4.73
N GLY A 82 10.82 -16.20 3.55
CA GLY A 82 9.69 -17.12 3.40
C GLY A 82 8.41 -16.57 4.03
N THR A 83 7.83 -17.36 4.93
CA THR A 83 6.61 -17.06 5.68
C THR A 83 6.72 -15.80 6.55
N ASP A 84 7.93 -15.45 7.01
CA ASP A 84 8.13 -14.28 7.88
C ASP A 84 8.10 -12.96 7.10
N ALA A 85 8.23 -13.01 5.77
CA ALA A 85 8.37 -11.82 4.94
C ALA A 85 7.18 -10.86 5.08
N ALA A 86 5.96 -11.40 5.13
CA ALA A 86 4.73 -10.64 5.32
C ALA A 86 4.67 -9.98 6.70
N ALA A 87 4.96 -10.75 7.76
CA ALA A 87 4.92 -10.28 9.13
C ALA A 87 5.96 -9.18 9.38
N ILE A 88 7.16 -9.30 8.80
CA ILE A 88 8.20 -8.28 8.89
C ILE A 88 7.74 -6.96 8.26
N ALA A 89 7.15 -7.01 7.06
CA ALA A 89 6.65 -5.81 6.39
C ALA A 89 5.49 -5.17 7.15
N ARG A 90 4.53 -5.96 7.62
CA ARG A 90 3.43 -5.47 8.47
C ARG A 90 3.95 -4.80 9.73
N PHE A 91 4.87 -5.43 10.45
CA PHE A 91 5.49 -4.84 11.63
C PHE A 91 6.14 -3.49 11.30
N ALA A 92 6.91 -3.40 10.21
CA ALA A 92 7.57 -2.16 9.83
C ALA A 92 6.59 -1.01 9.56
N TYR A 93 5.45 -1.27 8.91
CA TYR A 93 4.47 -0.23 8.54
C TYR A 93 3.40 0.03 9.60
N GLU A 94 3.01 -0.98 10.37
CA GLU A 94 1.92 -0.90 11.34
C GLU A 94 2.43 -0.61 12.75
N HIS A 95 3.61 -1.13 13.13
CA HIS A 95 4.19 -0.93 14.47
C HIS A 95 5.18 0.21 14.51
N CYS A 96 6.00 0.33 13.47
CA CYS A 96 7.01 1.36 13.38
C CYS A 96 6.56 2.55 12.52
N ASP A 97 5.27 2.62 12.16
CA ASP A 97 4.66 3.68 11.36
C ASP A 97 5.37 3.95 10.02
N GLY A 98 5.94 2.90 9.41
CA GLY A 98 6.69 3.01 8.17
C GLY A 98 8.06 3.67 8.34
N GLN A 99 8.56 3.79 9.58
CA GLN A 99 9.88 4.30 9.93
C GLN A 99 10.73 3.19 10.56
N TRP A 100 12.03 3.22 10.30
CA TRP A 100 12.98 2.34 10.97
C TRP A 100 14.30 3.07 11.20
N ARG A 101 14.65 3.27 12.48
CA ARG A 101 15.85 4.02 12.90
C ARG A 101 15.91 5.39 12.21
N ASP A 102 14.88 6.20 12.42
CA ASP A 102 14.77 7.59 11.94
C ASP A 102 14.79 7.75 10.41
N ALA A 103 14.54 6.66 9.67
CA ALA A 103 14.49 6.66 8.22
C ALA A 103 13.25 5.92 7.70
N PRO A 104 12.64 6.39 6.59
CA PRO A 104 11.46 5.74 6.02
C PRO A 104 11.82 4.34 5.52
N VAL A 105 10.90 3.40 5.74
CA VAL A 105 10.97 2.06 5.20
C VAL A 105 10.61 2.16 3.72
N THR A 106 11.60 1.98 2.84
CA THR A 106 11.46 1.98 1.37
C THR A 106 11.80 0.60 0.83
N PRO A 107 11.61 0.30 -0.48
CA PRO A 107 11.96 -1.01 -1.03
C PRO A 107 13.42 -1.40 -0.74
N LEU A 108 14.34 -0.43 -0.67
CA LEU A 108 15.76 -0.68 -0.36
C LEU A 108 16.00 -1.28 1.04
N ARG A 109 15.06 -1.15 1.99
CA ARG A 109 15.14 -1.81 3.30
C ARG A 109 14.93 -3.32 3.23
N PHE A 110 14.34 -3.83 2.15
CA PHE A 110 14.12 -5.26 1.90
C PHE A 110 15.29 -5.91 1.12
N CYS A 111 16.37 -5.17 0.88
CA CYS A 111 17.60 -5.70 0.28
C CYS A 111 18.39 -6.59 1.26
N LYS A 112 19.18 -7.54 0.72
CA LYS A 112 20.04 -8.45 1.50
C LYS A 112 20.95 -7.73 2.51
N ASN A 113 21.56 -6.63 2.10
CA ASN A 113 22.46 -5.86 2.98
C ASN A 113 21.73 -5.22 4.15
N SER A 114 20.40 -5.06 4.06
CA SER A 114 19.57 -4.52 5.12
C SER A 114 19.04 -5.54 6.11
N ASP A 115 19.04 -6.82 5.73
CA ASP A 115 18.48 -7.88 6.54
C ASP A 115 19.02 -7.94 7.99
N PRO A 116 20.35 -7.88 8.26
CA PRO A 116 20.86 -8.08 9.61
C PRO A 116 20.44 -7.02 10.64
N TYR A 117 20.06 -5.82 10.18
CA TYR A 117 19.68 -4.71 11.06
C TYR A 117 18.22 -4.26 10.92
N PHE A 118 17.47 -4.88 10.01
CA PHE A 118 16.06 -4.59 9.75
C PHE A 118 15.24 -5.86 9.90
N ALA A 119 15.30 -6.74 8.91
CA ALA A 119 14.43 -7.91 8.84
C ALA A 119 14.73 -8.92 9.95
N ALA A 120 16.00 -9.20 10.25
CA ALA A 120 16.40 -10.11 11.33
C ALA A 120 15.99 -9.60 12.71
N VAL A 121 16.14 -8.29 12.94
CA VAL A 121 15.75 -7.66 14.21
C VAL A 121 14.25 -7.70 14.42
N ILE A 122 13.47 -7.52 13.35
CA ILE A 122 12.00 -7.63 13.41
C ILE A 122 11.59 -9.09 13.60
N ALA A 123 12.16 -10.03 12.84
CA ALA A 123 11.86 -11.45 12.96
C ALA A 123 12.15 -11.97 14.39
N GLU A 124 13.27 -11.58 14.99
CA GLU A 124 13.58 -11.92 16.38
C GLU A 124 12.55 -11.37 17.37
N ARG A 125 12.00 -10.18 17.12
CA ARG A 125 10.93 -9.59 17.97
C ARG A 125 9.59 -10.31 17.79
N LEU A 126 9.32 -10.83 16.60
CA LEU A 126 8.08 -11.57 16.30
C LEU A 126 8.10 -13.00 16.86
N ALA A 127 9.29 -13.58 17.02
CA ALA A 127 9.47 -14.92 17.59
C ALA A 127 9.43 -14.98 19.14
N ARG A 128 9.30 -13.82 19.81
CA ARG A 128 9.25 -13.69 21.27
C ARG A 128 7.82 -13.47 21.75
#